data_AF-A0A321M0A1-F1
#
_entry.id   AF-A0A321M0A1-F1
#
_cell.length_a   1.000
_cell.length_b   1.000
_cell.length_c   1.000
_cell.angle_alpha   90.00
_cell.angle_beta   90.00
_cell.angle_gamma   90.00
#
_symmetry.space_group_name_H-M   'P 1'
#
loop_
_entity.id
_entity.type
_entity.pdbx_description
1 polymer ?
#
loop_
_entity_poly.entity_id
_entity_poly.type
_entity_poly.pdbx_seq_one_letter_code
_entity_poly.pdbx_strand_id
1 'polypeptide(L)'
;MPFELLQEDRRDLDDAVFEMLGVTDPKRRSELVDQLYRELTLHNRNIRIVEVQKMEQRRKTGTERVSQLELAFDAWEHLEPEWRKPLPLWLKENALMSKTVELPEGEVRLTAAENFLEANTLFFGKKPGRAHECASRAEAELLYQIANEGLRGPVSIPSGESQARKLLNELEYRLTEGRRKLTRLAEERAGTEKLREQVVETLYRWFIHGEPERAQAARSTAV
;
A
#
# COMPACT_ATOMS: atom_id res chain seq x y z
N MET A 1 -16.18 -1.32 21.11
CA MET A 1 -16.31 -2.34 22.16
C MET A 1 -15.30 -3.43 21.85
N PRO A 2 -14.42 -3.82 22.79
CA PRO A 2 -13.63 -5.05 22.69
C PRO A 2 -14.56 -6.25 22.44
N PHE A 3 -14.15 -7.20 21.59
CA PHE A 3 -14.96 -8.36 21.22
C PHE A 3 -15.26 -9.28 22.42
N GLU A 4 -14.34 -9.32 23.40
CA GLU A 4 -14.46 -10.06 24.65
C GLU A 4 -15.63 -9.58 25.54
N LEU A 5 -16.11 -8.34 25.36
CA LEU A 5 -17.25 -7.78 26.11
C LEU A 5 -18.60 -8.05 25.45
N LEU A 6 -18.62 -8.76 24.31
CA LEU A 6 -19.84 -9.18 23.62
C LEU A 6 -20.22 -10.64 23.93
N GLN A 7 -19.42 -11.33 24.76
CA GLN A 7 -19.65 -12.72 25.13
C GLN A 7 -20.74 -12.83 26.21
N GLU A 8 -21.79 -13.58 25.93
CA GLU A 8 -22.95 -13.76 26.81
C GLU A 8 -22.57 -14.46 28.12
N ASP A 9 -21.79 -15.54 28.03
CA ASP A 9 -21.27 -16.30 29.18
C ASP A 9 -20.56 -15.43 30.23
N ARG A 10 -19.95 -14.32 29.79
CA ARG A 10 -19.23 -13.41 30.69
C ARG A 10 -20.17 -12.46 31.44
N ARG A 11 -21.25 -12.04 30.78
CA ARG A 11 -22.31 -11.24 31.44
C ARG A 11 -23.03 -12.07 32.50
N ASP A 12 -23.22 -13.37 32.25
CA ASP A 12 -23.82 -14.29 33.21
C ASP A 12 -22.94 -14.47 34.45
N LEU A 13 -21.63 -14.57 34.27
CA LEU A 13 -20.68 -14.59 35.39
C LEU A 13 -20.71 -13.30 36.20
N ASP A 14 -20.73 -12.14 35.54
CA ASP A 14 -20.79 -10.84 36.21
C ASP A 14 -22.12 -10.64 36.96
N ASP A 15 -23.25 -11.15 36.43
CA ASP A 15 -24.54 -11.17 37.14
C ASP A 15 -24.47 -12.01 38.42
N ALA A 16 -23.91 -13.23 38.33
CA ALA A 16 -23.73 -14.12 39.48
C ALA A 16 -22.82 -13.51 40.56
N VAL A 17 -21.80 -12.75 40.16
CA VAL A 17 -20.94 -12.00 41.10
C VAL A 17 -21.73 -10.91 41.82
N PHE A 18 -22.58 -10.14 41.12
CA PHE A 18 -23.43 -9.14 41.78
C PHE A 18 -24.44 -9.78 42.74
N GLU A 19 -24.96 -10.96 42.42
CA GLU A 19 -25.80 -11.74 43.33
C GLU A 19 -25.02 -12.15 44.59
N MET A 20 -23.80 -12.68 44.44
CA MET A 20 -22.93 -13.03 45.56
C MET A 20 -22.58 -11.83 46.44
N LEU A 21 -22.44 -10.64 45.86
CA LEU A 21 -22.20 -9.38 46.58
C LEU A 21 -23.46 -8.83 47.28
N GLY A 22 -24.60 -9.53 47.18
CA GLY A 22 -25.83 -9.21 47.91
C GLY A 22 -26.86 -8.40 47.13
N VAL A 23 -26.70 -8.24 45.81
CA VAL A 23 -27.73 -7.60 44.97
C VAL A 23 -28.80 -8.62 44.60
N THR A 24 -29.86 -8.68 45.41
CA THR A 24 -30.91 -9.71 45.31
C THR A 24 -31.94 -9.45 44.20
N ASP A 25 -32.12 -8.19 43.78
CA ASP A 25 -33.04 -7.83 42.69
C ASP A 25 -32.39 -8.09 41.31
N PRO A 26 -32.91 -9.03 40.49
CA PRO A 26 -32.37 -9.34 39.17
C PRO A 26 -32.38 -8.16 38.21
N LYS A 27 -33.39 -7.28 38.30
CA LYS A 27 -33.46 -6.11 37.44
C LYS A 27 -32.34 -5.14 37.77
N ARG A 28 -32.08 -4.95 39.07
CA ARG A 28 -30.98 -4.12 39.54
C ARG A 28 -29.62 -4.68 39.15
N ARG A 29 -29.43 -5.99 39.17
CA ARG A 29 -28.18 -6.61 38.70
C ARG A 29 -27.93 -6.36 37.22
N SER A 30 -28.94 -6.54 36.38
CA SER A 30 -28.84 -6.25 34.94
C SER A 30 -28.43 -4.78 34.67
N GLU A 31 -29.02 -3.82 35.39
CA GLU A 31 -28.63 -2.40 35.29
C GLU A 31 -27.16 -2.15 35.68
N LEU A 32 -26.67 -2.85 36.71
CA LEU A 32 -25.29 -2.76 37.19
C LEU A 32 -24.31 -3.40 36.21
N VAL A 33 -24.63 -4.54 35.61
CA VAL A 33 -23.84 -5.16 34.54
C VAL A 33 -23.75 -4.19 33.35
N ASP A 34 -24.86 -3.61 32.92
CA ASP A 34 -24.85 -2.65 31.81
C ASP A 34 -24.01 -1.40 32.16
N GLN A 35 -24.09 -0.92 33.40
CA GLN A 35 -23.27 0.19 33.87
C GLN A 35 -21.78 -0.17 33.89
N LEU A 36 -21.43 -1.34 34.40
CA LEU A 36 -20.06 -1.85 34.45
C LEU A 36 -19.45 -1.90 33.04
N TYR A 37 -20.19 -2.43 32.06
CA TYR A 37 -19.70 -2.56 30.68
C TYR A 37 -19.59 -1.19 29.99
N ARG A 38 -20.49 -0.25 30.27
CA ARG A 38 -20.36 1.14 29.82
C ARG A 38 -19.08 1.79 30.37
N GLU A 39 -18.86 1.70 31.68
CA GLU A 39 -17.67 2.27 32.32
C GLU A 39 -16.39 1.62 31.85
N LEU A 40 -16.37 0.28 31.71
CA LEU A 40 -15.23 -0.46 31.18
C LEU A 40 -14.90 -0.06 29.74
N THR A 41 -15.92 0.21 28.93
CA THR A 41 -15.74 0.70 27.56
C THR A 41 -15.15 2.10 27.52
N LEU A 42 -15.65 3.00 28.38
CA LEU A 42 -15.10 4.34 28.52
C LEU A 42 -13.66 4.31 29.04
N HIS A 43 -13.39 3.47 30.04
CA HIS A 43 -12.05 3.28 30.60
C HIS A 43 -11.06 2.75 29.55
N ASN A 44 -11.41 1.69 28.83
CA ASN A 44 -10.56 1.16 27.75
C ASN A 44 -10.37 2.16 26.61
N ARG A 45 -11.39 2.96 26.28
CA ARG A 45 -11.26 4.05 25.31
C ARG A 45 -10.30 5.12 25.82
N ASN A 46 -10.37 5.49 27.09
CA ASN A 46 -9.47 6.45 27.72
C ASN A 46 -8.03 5.92 27.80
N ILE A 47 -7.83 4.64 28.12
CA ILE A 47 -6.51 3.98 28.03
C ILE A 47 -5.98 4.10 26.60
N ARG A 48 -6.78 3.76 25.59
CA ARG A 48 -6.35 3.85 24.18
C ARG A 48 -6.01 5.29 23.77
N ILE A 49 -6.75 6.28 24.26
CA ILE A 49 -6.42 7.71 24.03
C ILE A 49 -5.08 8.06 24.69
N VAL A 50 -4.87 7.65 25.94
CA VAL A 50 -3.61 7.88 26.67
C VAL A 50 -2.44 7.12 26.04
N GLU A 51 -2.64 5.91 25.53
CA GLU A 51 -1.65 5.14 24.78
C GLU A 51 -1.30 5.82 23.47
N VAL A 52 -2.30 6.28 22.70
CA VAL A 52 -2.08 7.08 21.50
C VAL A 52 -1.32 8.36 21.84
N GLN A 53 -1.67 9.05 22.93
CA GLN A 53 -0.94 10.23 23.39
C GLN A 53 0.48 9.90 23.86
N LYS A 54 0.71 8.77 24.53
CA LYS A 54 2.05 8.30 24.92
C LYS A 54 2.87 7.90 23.70
N MET A 55 2.25 7.31 22.69
CA MET A 55 2.87 7.03 21.38
C MET A 55 3.23 8.34 20.69
N GLU A 56 2.34 9.35 20.68
CA GLU A 56 2.60 10.71 20.19
C GLU A 56 3.69 11.43 20.99
N GLN A 57 3.76 11.26 22.31
CA GLN A 57 4.79 11.83 23.15
C GLN A 57 6.13 11.10 22.99
N ARG A 58 6.14 9.79 22.75
CA ARG A 58 7.32 9.03 22.33
C ARG A 58 7.77 9.48 20.93
N ARG A 59 6.85 9.73 20.00
CA ARG A 59 7.12 10.37 18.69
C ARG A 59 7.75 11.76 18.84
N LYS A 60 7.41 12.52 19.90
CA LYS A 60 7.97 13.87 20.16
C LYS A 60 9.25 13.87 20.98
N THR A 61 9.49 12.89 21.85
CA THR A 61 10.58 12.92 22.86
C THR A 61 11.64 11.83 22.67
N GLY A 62 11.40 10.83 21.82
CA GLY A 62 12.27 9.66 21.65
C GLY A 62 13.22 9.80 20.46
N THR A 63 14.51 9.97 20.74
CA THR A 63 15.62 9.82 19.79
C THR A 63 15.85 8.34 19.46
N GLU A 64 14.78 7.60 19.16
CA GLU A 64 14.85 6.35 18.40
C GLU A 64 14.12 6.70 17.11
N ARG A 65 14.90 7.08 16.09
CA ARG A 65 14.34 7.48 14.80
C ARG A 65 13.63 6.27 14.23
N VAL A 66 12.31 6.20 14.42
CA VAL A 66 11.43 5.25 13.73
C VAL A 66 11.84 5.27 12.26
N SER A 67 12.41 4.16 11.80
CA SER A 67 13.06 4.15 10.50
C SER A 67 11.98 4.20 9.43
N GLN A 68 12.14 5.08 8.45
CA GLN A 68 11.31 5.12 7.24
C GLN A 68 11.12 3.71 6.65
N LEU A 69 12.17 2.88 6.71
CA LEU A 69 12.13 1.50 6.23
C LEU A 69 11.22 0.62 7.07
N GLU A 70 11.27 0.71 8.41
CA GLU A 70 10.41 -0.09 9.31
C GLU A 70 8.93 0.22 9.07
N LEU A 71 8.58 1.50 8.91
CA LEU A 71 7.21 1.90 8.59
C LEU A 71 6.78 1.43 7.20
N ALA A 72 7.67 1.46 6.22
CA ALA A 72 7.39 0.93 4.89
C ALA A 72 7.20 -0.60 4.93
N PHE A 73 7.98 -1.33 5.72
CA PHE A 73 7.81 -2.78 5.89
C PHE A 73 6.46 -3.13 6.51
N ASP A 74 6.13 -2.49 7.63
CA ASP A 74 4.86 -2.71 8.30
C ASP A 74 3.68 -2.37 7.36
N ALA A 75 3.76 -1.25 6.64
CA ALA A 75 2.77 -0.90 5.63
C ALA A 75 2.67 -1.94 4.52
N TRP A 76 3.80 -2.43 4.01
CA TRP A 76 3.86 -3.41 2.92
C TRP A 76 3.24 -4.75 3.33
N GLU A 77 3.48 -5.24 4.55
CA GLU A 77 2.90 -6.50 5.04
C GLU A 77 1.38 -6.46 5.15
N HIS A 78 0.83 -5.29 5.48
CA HIS A 78 -0.61 -5.07 5.57
C HIS A 78 -1.26 -4.79 4.20
N LEU A 79 -0.46 -4.72 3.13
CA LEU A 79 -0.99 -4.60 1.77
C LEU A 79 -1.50 -5.95 1.28
N GLU A 80 -2.71 -5.92 0.72
CA GLU A 80 -3.36 -7.05 0.06
C GLU A 80 -2.41 -7.73 -0.96
N PRO A 81 -2.34 -9.08 -1.01
CA PRO A 81 -1.36 -9.80 -1.84
C PRO A 81 -1.34 -9.41 -3.32
N GLU A 82 -2.49 -9.11 -3.90
CA GLU A 82 -2.61 -8.68 -5.31
C GLU A 82 -1.90 -7.34 -5.58
N TRP A 83 -1.89 -6.45 -4.60
CA TRP A 83 -1.24 -5.14 -4.70
C TRP A 83 0.24 -5.20 -4.32
N ARG A 84 0.70 -6.28 -3.69
CA ARG A 84 2.13 -6.55 -3.48
C ARG A 84 2.84 -7.11 -4.72
N LYS A 85 2.09 -7.51 -5.75
CA LYS A 85 2.69 -7.97 -7.01
C LYS A 85 3.46 -6.81 -7.68
N PRO A 86 4.78 -6.96 -7.90
CA PRO A 86 5.58 -5.96 -8.58
C PRO A 86 5.10 -5.74 -10.01
N LEU A 87 5.29 -4.52 -10.54
CA LEU A 87 4.84 -4.17 -11.89
C LEU A 87 5.32 -5.14 -12.99
N PRO A 88 6.59 -5.61 -13.04
CA PRO A 88 7.03 -6.58 -14.05
C PRO A 88 6.25 -7.90 -14.02
N LEU A 89 5.97 -8.41 -12.82
CA LEU A 89 5.24 -9.65 -12.64
C LEU A 89 3.78 -9.46 -13.06
N TRP A 90 3.18 -8.36 -12.63
CA TRP A 90 1.82 -8.00 -13.02
C TRP A 90 1.68 -7.83 -14.54
N LEU A 91 2.62 -7.15 -15.20
CA LEU A 91 2.63 -7.00 -16.66
C LEU A 91 2.69 -8.36 -17.36
N LYS A 92 3.56 -9.27 -16.88
CA LYS A 92 3.68 -10.63 -17.44
C LYS A 92 2.40 -11.44 -17.30
N GLU A 93 1.67 -11.31 -16.19
CA GLU A 93 0.40 -12.00 -15.95
C GLU A 93 -0.76 -11.44 -16.78
N ASN A 94 -0.75 -10.14 -17.10
CA ASN A 94 -1.86 -9.46 -17.78
C ASN A 94 -1.62 -9.21 -19.28
N ALA A 95 -0.39 -9.39 -19.77
CA ALA A 95 -0.08 -9.29 -21.20
C ALA A 95 -0.45 -10.57 -21.97
N LEU A 96 -1.61 -10.55 -22.63
CA LEU A 96 -2.02 -11.60 -23.57
C LEU A 96 -1.16 -11.55 -24.85
N MET A 97 -0.73 -12.73 -25.34
CA MET A 97 0.09 -12.87 -26.56
C MET A 97 1.29 -11.93 -26.54
N SER A 98 2.06 -12.04 -25.46
CA SER A 98 3.10 -11.06 -25.13
C SER A 98 4.36 -11.24 -25.96
N LYS A 99 4.98 -10.10 -26.26
CA LYS A 99 6.36 -9.99 -26.72
C LYS A 99 7.18 -9.32 -25.63
N THR A 100 8.48 -9.59 -25.62
CA THR A 100 9.41 -8.91 -24.71
C THR A 100 10.05 -7.74 -25.44
N VAL A 101 10.01 -6.56 -24.83
CA VAL A 101 10.66 -5.34 -25.32
C VAL A 101 11.71 -4.90 -24.32
N GLU A 102 12.92 -4.63 -24.81
CA GLU A 102 14.02 -4.10 -24.00
C GLU A 102 13.92 -2.57 -23.90
N LEU A 103 13.60 -2.07 -22.70
CA LEU A 103 13.52 -0.63 -22.43
C LEU A 103 14.89 -0.05 -22.05
N PRO A 104 15.44 0.87 -22.86
CA PRO A 104 16.72 1.51 -22.56
C PRO A 104 16.67 2.38 -21.30
N GLU A 105 17.83 2.53 -20.68
CA GLU A 105 18.05 3.50 -19.61
C GLU A 105 17.83 4.96 -20.06
N GLY A 106 17.47 5.81 -19.10
CA GLY A 106 17.33 7.25 -19.30
C GLY A 106 15.88 7.77 -19.29
N GLU A 107 15.77 9.09 -19.44
CA GLU A 107 14.49 9.81 -19.49
C GLU A 107 13.75 9.45 -20.77
N VAL A 108 12.49 9.02 -20.65
CA VAL A 108 11.65 8.65 -21.78
C VAL A 108 10.85 9.86 -22.26
N ARG A 109 10.70 10.01 -23.57
CA ARG A 109 9.84 11.01 -24.20
C ARG A 109 9.01 10.37 -25.30
N LEU A 110 7.71 10.64 -25.27
CA LEU A 110 6.79 10.31 -26.34
C LEU A 110 6.47 11.59 -27.12
N THR A 111 6.54 11.50 -28.43
CA THR A 111 6.13 12.56 -29.36
C THR A 111 4.62 12.78 -29.31
N ALA A 112 4.19 13.99 -29.66
CA ALA A 112 2.76 14.30 -29.79
C ALA A 112 2.11 13.39 -30.85
N ALA A 113 0.85 13.01 -30.64
CA ALA A 113 0.13 12.09 -31.52
C ALA A 113 -0.06 12.66 -32.94
N GLU A 114 -0.06 13.98 -33.06
CA GLU A 114 -0.19 14.73 -34.30
C GLU A 114 1.10 14.74 -35.13
N ASN A 115 2.23 14.27 -34.59
CA ASN A 115 3.49 14.21 -35.31
C ASN A 115 3.45 13.09 -36.36
N PHE A 116 3.20 13.48 -37.62
CA PHE A 116 2.99 12.57 -38.74
C PHE A 116 4.11 11.54 -38.97
N LEU A 117 5.37 11.88 -38.63
CA LEU A 117 6.52 11.03 -38.92
C LEU A 117 6.93 10.13 -37.75
N GLU A 118 6.67 10.57 -36.52
CA GLU A 118 7.23 9.94 -35.32
C GLU A 118 6.18 9.66 -34.24
N ALA A 119 4.88 9.68 -34.56
CA ALA A 119 3.79 9.48 -33.60
C ALA A 119 3.88 8.18 -32.78
N ASN A 120 4.59 7.16 -33.30
CA ASN A 120 4.76 5.85 -32.66
C ASN A 120 6.18 5.64 -32.10
N THR A 121 6.99 6.70 -32.00
CA THR A 121 8.40 6.60 -31.62
C THR A 121 8.63 7.15 -30.22
N LEU A 122 9.31 6.35 -29.40
CA LEU A 122 9.82 6.74 -28.09
C LEU A 122 11.28 7.16 -28.19
N PHE A 123 11.67 8.15 -27.39
CA PHE A 123 13.05 8.59 -27.29
C PHE A 123 13.55 8.44 -25.86
N PHE A 124 14.66 7.74 -25.67
CA PHE A 124 15.29 7.52 -24.36
C PHE A 124 16.61 8.30 -24.23
N GLY A 125 16.78 9.03 -23.12
CA GLY A 125 18.03 9.74 -22.81
C GLY A 125 18.16 11.13 -23.46
N LYS A 126 19.25 11.84 -23.13
CA LYS A 126 19.48 13.24 -23.55
C LYS A 126 20.15 13.34 -24.94
N LYS A 127 19.86 14.44 -25.64
CA LYS A 127 19.98 14.65 -27.10
C LYS A 127 21.30 14.15 -27.78
N PRO A 128 21.21 13.40 -28.91
CA PRO A 128 20.01 12.71 -29.39
C PRO A 128 19.74 11.47 -28.54
N GLY A 129 18.49 11.34 -28.09
CA GLY A 129 18.07 10.14 -27.37
C GLY A 129 17.98 8.94 -28.31
N ARG A 130 18.07 7.73 -27.76
CA ARG A 130 17.88 6.48 -28.51
C ARG A 130 16.41 6.37 -28.91
N ALA A 131 16.16 6.36 -30.22
CA ALA A 131 14.82 6.13 -30.75
C ALA A 131 14.43 4.65 -30.61
N HIS A 132 13.17 4.42 -30.26
CA HIS A 132 12.53 3.11 -30.20
C HIS A 132 11.19 3.20 -30.94
N GLU A 133 11.12 2.56 -32.10
CA GLU A 133 9.94 2.55 -32.96
C GLU A 133 8.97 1.46 -32.50
N CYS A 134 7.73 1.85 -32.19
CA CYS A 134 6.68 0.94 -31.75
C CYS A 134 5.77 0.57 -32.92
N ALA A 135 5.12 -0.60 -32.87
CA ALA A 135 4.25 -1.04 -33.96
C ALA A 135 2.94 -0.23 -34.06
N SER A 136 2.56 0.47 -33.00
CA SER A 136 1.36 1.30 -32.94
C SER A 136 1.49 2.41 -31.91
N ARG A 137 0.59 3.40 -31.97
CA ARG A 137 0.50 4.47 -30.97
C ARG A 137 0.18 3.93 -29.58
N ALA A 138 -0.74 2.97 -29.48
CA ALA A 138 -1.11 2.37 -28.20
C ALA A 138 0.06 1.63 -27.55
N GLU A 139 0.90 0.98 -28.36
CA GLU A 139 2.14 0.36 -27.86
C GLU A 139 3.13 1.42 -27.34
N ALA A 140 3.30 2.53 -28.07
CA ALA A 140 4.17 3.62 -27.66
C ALA A 140 3.70 4.27 -26.35
N GLU A 141 2.39 4.49 -26.18
CA GLU A 141 1.81 5.02 -24.95
C GLU A 141 1.96 4.06 -23.77
N LEU A 142 1.73 2.76 -23.97
CA LEU A 142 1.95 1.74 -22.95
C LEU A 142 3.42 1.71 -22.49
N LEU A 143 4.35 1.63 -23.44
CA LEU A 143 5.78 1.59 -23.14
C LEU A 143 6.28 2.90 -22.52
N TYR A 144 5.73 4.03 -22.95
CA TYR A 144 5.98 5.32 -22.32
C TYR A 144 5.58 5.29 -20.84
N GLN A 145 4.35 4.85 -20.53
CA GLN A 145 3.86 4.82 -19.15
C GLN A 145 4.72 3.89 -18.29
N ILE A 146 5.06 2.70 -18.77
CA ILE A 146 5.93 1.75 -18.08
C ILE A 146 7.31 2.36 -17.80
N ALA A 147 7.92 3.01 -18.80
CA ALA A 147 9.21 3.66 -18.65
C ALA A 147 9.14 4.92 -17.78
N ASN A 148 8.03 5.66 -17.80
CA ASN A 148 7.84 6.84 -16.98
C ASN A 148 7.78 6.48 -15.48
N GLU A 149 7.22 5.31 -15.15
CA GLU A 149 7.24 4.78 -13.77
C GLU A 149 8.61 4.24 -13.33
N GLY A 150 9.63 4.31 -14.21
CA GLY A 150 10.99 3.94 -13.87
C GLY A 150 11.36 2.48 -14.17
N LEU A 151 10.46 1.68 -14.76
CA LEU A 151 10.80 0.31 -15.14
C LEU A 151 11.70 0.27 -16.38
N ARG A 152 12.77 -0.54 -16.34
CA ARG A 152 13.81 -0.63 -17.38
C ARG A 152 14.17 -2.08 -17.66
N GLY A 153 14.83 -2.32 -18.80
CA GLY A 153 15.22 -3.65 -19.26
C GLY A 153 14.04 -4.43 -19.87
N PRO A 154 14.01 -5.77 -19.77
CA PRO A 154 13.03 -6.60 -20.46
C PRO A 154 11.65 -6.46 -19.84
N VAL A 155 10.67 -6.06 -20.65
CA VAL A 155 9.26 -5.96 -20.25
C VAL A 155 8.37 -6.72 -21.21
N SER A 156 7.45 -7.52 -20.66
CA SER A 156 6.43 -8.22 -21.45
C SER A 156 5.23 -7.31 -21.71
N ILE A 157 4.92 -7.10 -22.99
CA ILE A 157 3.76 -6.31 -23.45
C ILE A 157 2.98 -7.09 -24.51
N PRO A 158 1.67 -6.83 -24.70
CA PRO A 158 0.89 -7.47 -25.76
C PRO A 158 1.37 -7.05 -27.14
N SER A 159 1.22 -7.95 -28.12
CA SER A 159 1.66 -7.70 -29.51
C SER A 159 0.64 -6.93 -30.37
N GLY A 160 -0.63 -6.82 -29.93
CA GLY A 160 -1.70 -6.17 -30.69
C GLY A 160 -2.12 -4.81 -30.11
N GLU A 161 -2.48 -3.87 -30.98
CA GLU A 161 -2.84 -2.49 -30.59
C GLU A 161 -4.03 -2.45 -29.61
N SER A 162 -5.09 -3.21 -29.88
CA SER A 162 -6.29 -3.26 -29.02
C SER A 162 -5.95 -3.77 -27.62
N GLN A 163 -5.13 -4.83 -27.55
CA GLN A 163 -4.66 -5.40 -26.29
C GLN A 163 -3.70 -4.45 -25.56
N ALA A 164 -2.83 -3.72 -26.28
CA ALA A 164 -1.95 -2.71 -25.70
C ALA A 164 -2.76 -1.56 -25.09
N ARG A 165 -3.79 -1.06 -25.78
CA ARG A 165 -4.69 -0.03 -25.26
C ARG A 165 -5.47 -0.52 -24.03
N LYS A 166 -5.94 -1.77 -24.05
CA LYS A 166 -6.61 -2.36 -22.89
C LYS A 166 -5.66 -2.46 -21.68
N LEU A 167 -4.44 -2.98 -21.89
CA LEU A 167 -3.46 -3.10 -20.82
C LEU A 167 -3.00 -1.74 -20.28
N LEU A 168 -2.91 -0.70 -21.14
CA LEU A 168 -2.62 0.67 -20.72
C LEU A 168 -3.70 1.18 -19.75
N ASN A 169 -4.98 1.02 -20.07
CA ASN A 169 -6.06 1.43 -19.17
C ASN A 169 -6.01 0.69 -17.82
N GLU A 170 -5.74 -0.63 -17.85
CA GLU A 170 -5.58 -1.43 -16.64
C GLU A 170 -4.35 -1.01 -15.82
N LEU A 171 -3.26 -0.63 -16.49
CA LEU A 171 -2.04 -0.13 -15.89
C LEU A 171 -2.29 1.22 -15.20
N GLU A 172 -2.91 2.18 -15.88
CA GLU A 172 -3.25 3.49 -15.31
C GLU A 172 -4.13 3.36 -14.07
N TYR A 173 -5.14 2.49 -14.13
CA TYR A 173 -5.98 2.16 -12.98
C TYR A 173 -5.14 1.58 -11.84
N ARG A 174 -4.29 0.59 -12.11
CA ARG A 174 -3.42 -0.04 -11.11
C ARG A 174 -2.47 0.97 -10.47
N LEU A 175 -1.84 1.84 -11.24
CA LEU A 175 -0.90 2.84 -10.72
C LEU A 175 -1.61 3.86 -9.84
N THR A 176 -2.78 4.33 -10.26
CA THR A 176 -3.59 5.31 -9.52
C THR A 176 -4.10 4.72 -8.21
N GLU A 177 -4.73 3.55 -8.27
CA GLU A 177 -5.29 2.88 -7.10
C GLU A 177 -4.21 2.34 -6.16
N GLY A 178 -3.12 1.82 -6.72
CA GLY A 178 -1.94 1.40 -5.96
C GLY A 178 -1.38 2.57 -5.16
N ARG A 179 -1.10 3.71 -5.81
CA ARG A 179 -0.62 4.92 -5.12
C ARG A 179 -1.59 5.39 -4.04
N ARG A 180 -2.91 5.36 -4.29
CA ARG A 180 -3.93 5.70 -3.28
C ARG A 180 -3.86 4.78 -2.06
N LYS A 181 -3.77 3.46 -2.26
CA LYS A 181 -3.65 2.48 -1.17
C LYS A 181 -2.36 2.67 -0.36
N LEU A 182 -1.23 2.86 -1.03
CA LEU A 182 0.06 3.07 -0.37
C LEU A 182 0.08 4.38 0.44
N THR A 183 -0.53 5.44 -0.09
CA THR A 183 -0.66 6.73 0.61
C THR A 183 -1.46 6.57 1.90
N ARG A 184 -2.61 5.89 1.83
CA ARG A 184 -3.44 5.61 3.00
C ARG A 184 -2.70 4.81 4.07
N LEU A 185 -1.95 3.77 3.67
CA LEU A 185 -1.17 2.96 4.60
C LEU A 185 -0.06 3.77 5.28
N ALA A 186 0.56 4.70 4.55
CA ALA A 186 1.57 5.60 5.12
C ALA A 186 0.96 6.61 6.10
N GLU A 187 -0.22 7.17 5.80
CA GLU A 187 -0.94 8.10 6.68
C GLU A 187 -1.30 7.48 8.04
N GLU A 188 -1.68 6.20 8.05
CA GLU A 188 -2.02 5.44 9.25
C GLU A 188 -0.81 5.22 10.18
N ARG A 189 0.41 5.26 9.63
CA ARG A 189 1.64 4.84 10.33
C ARG A 189 2.60 5.99 10.64
N ALA A 190 2.73 6.96 9.73
CA ALA A 190 3.66 8.08 9.88
C ALA A 190 2.94 9.32 10.44
N GLY A 191 3.50 9.87 11.53
CA GLY A 191 2.93 11.03 12.24
C GLY A 191 3.24 12.40 11.65
N THR A 192 4.16 12.50 10.69
CA THR A 192 4.55 13.76 10.04
C THR A 192 4.47 13.65 8.53
N GLU A 193 4.13 14.75 7.85
CA GLU A 193 3.99 14.79 6.39
C GLU A 193 5.24 14.33 5.64
N LYS A 194 6.41 14.87 6.02
CA LYS A 194 7.69 14.48 5.43
C LYS A 194 7.96 12.97 5.53
N LEU A 195 7.65 12.37 6.67
CA LEU A 195 7.84 10.93 6.86
C LEU A 195 6.81 10.11 6.07
N ARG A 196 5.58 10.60 5.92
CA ARG A 196 4.56 9.96 5.06
C ARG A 196 5.02 9.94 3.62
N GLU A 197 5.46 11.08 3.07
CA GLU A 197 5.99 11.19 1.70
C GLU A 197 7.12 10.18 1.47
N GLN A 198 8.08 10.13 2.38
CA GLN A 198 9.21 9.19 2.35
C GLN A 198 8.78 7.71 2.37
N VAL A 199 7.80 7.36 3.22
CA VAL A 199 7.24 6.00 3.28
C VAL A 199 6.51 5.67 1.98
N VAL A 200 5.70 6.58 1.45
CA VAL A 200 4.99 6.41 0.16
C VAL A 200 5.98 6.20 -0.98
N GLU A 201 7.04 7.00 -1.08
CA GLU A 201 8.08 6.83 -2.10
C GLU A 201 8.74 5.45 -2.02
N THR A 202 9.02 4.97 -0.80
CA THR A 202 9.62 3.64 -0.57
C THR A 202 8.67 2.53 -1.00
N LEU A 203 7.41 2.60 -0.55
CA LEU A 203 6.38 1.64 -0.91
C LEU A 203 6.13 1.63 -2.41
N TYR A 204 6.09 2.81 -3.04
CA TYR A 204 5.88 2.94 -4.48
C TYR A 204 7.03 2.32 -5.25
N ARG A 205 8.27 2.52 -4.80
CA ARG A 205 9.43 1.84 -5.39
C ARG A 205 9.31 0.32 -5.31
N TRP A 206 8.84 -0.23 -4.18
CA TRP A 206 8.61 -1.68 -4.05
C TRP A 206 7.43 -2.16 -4.88
N PHE A 207 6.41 -1.33 -5.06
CA PHE A 207 5.29 -1.60 -5.95
C PHE A 207 5.72 -1.70 -7.42
N ILE A 208 6.65 -0.85 -7.87
CA ILE A 208 7.18 -0.90 -9.22
C ILE A 208 8.20 -2.04 -9.38
N HIS A 209 9.21 -2.14 -8.51
CA HIS A 209 10.36 -3.02 -8.73
C HIS A 209 10.36 -4.31 -7.93
N GLY A 210 9.49 -4.42 -6.92
CA GLY A 210 9.55 -5.45 -5.89
C GLY A 210 10.34 -5.01 -4.67
N GLU A 211 10.11 -5.72 -3.56
CA GLU A 211 10.86 -5.55 -2.32
C GLU A 211 12.32 -6.00 -2.56
N PRO A 212 13.35 -5.21 -2.18
CA PRO A 212 14.74 -5.58 -2.44
C PRO A 212 15.15 -6.82 -1.62
N GLU A 213 15.98 -7.71 -2.18
CA GLU A 213 16.43 -8.92 -1.47
C GLU A 213 17.14 -8.61 -0.13
N ARG A 214 17.82 -7.46 0.00
CA ARG A 214 18.43 -7.03 1.27
C ARG A 214 17.41 -6.73 2.37
N ALA A 215 16.22 -6.29 1.99
CA ALA A 215 15.10 -6.07 2.89
C ALA A 215 14.54 -7.41 3.41
N GLN A 216 14.53 -8.43 2.55
CA GLN A 216 14.20 -9.82 2.93
C GLN A 216 15.30 -10.49 3.76
N ALA A 217 16.58 -10.21 3.50
CA ALA A 217 17.70 -10.76 4.26
C ALA A 217 17.83 -10.14 5.67
N ALA A 218 17.50 -8.86 5.85
CA ALA A 218 17.45 -8.25 7.19
C ALA A 218 16.39 -8.91 8.10
N ARG A 219 15.32 -9.49 7.51
CA ARG A 219 14.29 -10.27 8.22
C ARG A 219 14.81 -11.61 8.74
N SER A 220 15.75 -12.27 8.06
CA SER A 220 16.24 -13.61 8.46
C SER A 220 17.31 -13.58 9.55
N THR A 221 17.92 -12.42 9.81
CA THR A 221 18.92 -12.23 10.86
C THR A 221 18.38 -11.68 12.17
N ALA A 222 17.10 -11.29 12.22
CA ALA A 222 16.46 -10.70 13.41
C ALA A 222 15.58 -11.70 14.20
N VAL A 223 15.68 -13.00 13.89
CA VAL A 223 15.05 -14.12 14.60
C VAL A 223 16.13 -14.97 15.24
#